data_AF-K9UVC5-F1
#
_entry.id   AF-K9UVC5-F1
#
_cell.length_a   1.000
_cell.length_b   1.000
_cell.length_c   1.000
_cell.angle_alpha   90.00
_cell.angle_beta   90.00
_cell.angle_gamma   90.00
#
_symmetry.space_group_name_H-M   'P 1'
#
loop_
_entity.id
_entity.type
_entity.pdbx_description
1 polymer ?
#
loop_
_entity_poly.entity_id
_entity_poly.type
_entity_poly.pdbx_seq_one_letter_code
_entity_poly.pdbx_strand_id
1 'polypeptide(L)'
;MSNLFSRNQVIKAIGAFLAGAVTSKAIGNEPAQAQSNIGTFSQVIGVSTNGSDKPQLLSIQNNNQDFARLRFLVFGKLHWDIATGSSNNVMNFFNSGSGNVMTLKPNGNLSITGALTQGSSRTLKESITALSSKEALETLADLNPVKFIYKADTDKVKHVGFIAEDVPDLVATIDRKGLSAMDIVGVLTKAVQEQQKMISTLTEKVKALETKNPVQ
;
A
#
# COMPACT_ATOMS: atom_id res chain seq x y z
N MET A 1 -60.77 23.09 -52.40
CA MET A 1 -61.01 23.98 -51.23
C MET A 1 -60.03 23.54 -50.15
N SER A 2 -58.81 24.08 -50.15
CA SER A 2 -58.35 25.20 -49.31
C SER A 2 -58.51 24.94 -47.80
N ASN A 3 -57.58 25.20 -46.90
CA ASN A 3 -56.15 25.45 -46.85
C ASN A 3 -55.86 25.60 -45.32
N LEU A 4 -54.59 25.48 -44.91
CA LEU A 4 -53.98 26.19 -43.77
C LEU A 4 -54.10 25.63 -42.33
N PHE A 5 -52.94 25.14 -41.87
CA PHE A 5 -52.36 25.31 -40.54
C PHE A 5 -52.65 26.68 -39.87
N SER A 6 -52.80 26.70 -38.54
CA SER A 6 -52.21 27.75 -37.71
C SER A 6 -51.91 27.29 -36.28
N ARG A 7 -50.85 27.90 -35.75
CA ARG A 7 -50.04 27.65 -34.56
C ARG A 7 -50.48 28.63 -33.44
N ASN A 8 -50.36 28.22 -32.18
CA ASN A 8 -50.23 29.05 -30.95
C ASN A 8 -51.39 29.96 -30.48
N GLN A 9 -52.01 29.58 -29.35
CA GLN A 9 -52.16 30.35 -28.08
C GLN A 9 -52.54 29.36 -26.95
N VAL A 10 -51.61 28.86 -26.12
CA VAL A 10 -51.24 29.32 -24.76
C VAL A 10 -52.42 29.61 -23.83
N ILE A 11 -52.60 28.82 -22.75
CA ILE A 11 -52.83 29.27 -21.35
C ILE A 11 -52.63 28.09 -20.35
N LYS A 12 -51.81 28.39 -19.33
CA LYS A 12 -51.49 27.76 -18.02
C LYS A 12 -52.35 26.61 -17.47
N ALA A 13 -51.69 25.58 -16.92
CA ALA A 13 -51.99 25.03 -15.59
C ALA A 13 -50.76 24.31 -14.99
N ILE A 14 -50.21 24.89 -13.91
CA ILE A 14 -49.31 24.23 -12.95
C ILE A 14 -50.23 23.42 -12.02
N GLY A 15 -50.03 22.11 -11.93
CA GLY A 15 -50.87 21.18 -11.15
C GLY A 15 -50.04 20.27 -10.25
N ALA A 16 -50.35 20.31 -8.96
CA ALA A 16 -49.64 19.74 -7.82
C ALA A 16 -49.30 18.25 -7.88
N PHE A 17 -48.11 17.89 -7.36
CA PHE A 17 -47.72 16.53 -7.03
C PHE A 17 -48.29 16.16 -5.65
N LEU A 18 -49.29 15.29 -5.62
CA LEU A 18 -49.88 14.71 -4.41
C LEU A 18 -48.93 13.65 -3.83
N ALA A 19 -48.48 13.89 -2.60
CA ALA A 19 -47.72 12.94 -1.79
C ALA A 19 -48.61 11.74 -1.40
N GLY A 20 -48.25 10.54 -1.84
CA GLY A 20 -48.80 9.29 -1.33
C GLY A 20 -48.16 8.93 0.01
N ALA A 21 -48.95 8.91 1.08
CA ALA A 21 -48.54 8.51 2.41
C ALA A 21 -48.25 7.00 2.47
N VAL A 22 -47.05 6.63 2.93
CA VAL A 22 -46.77 5.28 3.46
C VAL A 22 -46.72 5.42 4.99
N THR A 23 -47.61 4.71 5.66
CA THR A 23 -47.75 4.69 7.12
C THR A 23 -46.56 3.97 7.76
N SER A 24 -45.74 4.67 8.53
CA SER A 24 -44.78 4.04 9.46
C SER A 24 -45.43 3.87 10.83
N LYS A 25 -45.41 2.65 11.37
CA LYS A 25 -45.86 2.36 12.73
C LYS A 25 -44.69 2.65 13.68
N ALA A 26 -44.82 3.71 14.47
CA ALA A 26 -43.83 4.08 15.49
C ALA A 26 -43.75 3.02 16.59
N ILE A 27 -42.53 2.63 16.96
CA ILE A 27 -42.23 1.96 18.23
C ILE A 27 -41.29 2.90 18.98
N GLY A 28 -41.78 3.50 20.07
CA GLY A 28 -40.99 4.31 21.01
C GLY A 28 -41.25 5.82 20.94
N ASN A 29 -41.81 6.37 22.02
CA ASN A 29 -41.89 7.81 22.29
C ASN A 29 -40.54 8.30 22.80
N GLU A 30 -39.67 8.83 21.93
CA GLU A 30 -38.57 9.71 22.32
C GLU A 30 -38.50 10.86 21.31
N PRO A 31 -38.31 12.12 21.72
CA PRO A 31 -38.29 13.25 20.80
C PRO A 31 -37.10 13.12 19.85
N ALA A 32 -37.40 13.18 18.55
CA ALA A 32 -36.43 13.16 17.47
C ALA A 32 -35.37 14.27 17.64
N GLN A 33 -34.21 13.91 18.19
CA GLN A 33 -32.98 14.67 18.00
C GLN A 33 -32.57 14.48 16.55
N ALA A 34 -32.76 15.51 15.72
CA ALA A 34 -32.29 15.54 14.34
C ALA A 34 -30.75 15.44 14.31
N GLN A 35 -30.20 14.22 14.26
CA GLN A 35 -28.81 13.98 13.87
C GLN A 35 -28.71 14.11 12.35
N SER A 36 -28.47 15.33 11.90
CA SER A 36 -28.53 15.76 10.51
C SER A 36 -27.44 15.23 9.56
N ASN A 37 -26.63 14.22 9.93
CA ASN A 37 -25.53 13.76 9.04
C ASN A 37 -25.06 12.30 9.21
N ILE A 38 -25.86 11.39 9.76
CA ILE A 38 -25.57 9.96 9.63
C ILE A 38 -26.89 9.21 9.46
N GLY A 39 -27.12 8.64 8.27
CA GLY A 39 -28.31 7.83 8.01
C GLY A 39 -28.35 6.61 8.91
N THR A 40 -29.54 6.21 9.33
CA THR A 40 -29.81 4.94 10.01
C THR A 40 -29.35 3.79 9.11
N PHE A 41 -28.26 3.12 9.49
CA PHE A 41 -27.85 1.86 8.88
C PHE A 41 -28.65 0.72 9.49
N SER A 42 -29.71 0.29 8.79
CA SER A 42 -30.38 -0.98 9.06
C SER A 42 -30.59 -1.69 7.74
N GLN A 43 -29.57 -2.45 7.30
CA GLN A 43 -29.67 -3.56 6.35
C GLN A 43 -28.31 -4.22 6.09
N VAL A 44 -28.36 -5.50 5.69
CA VAL A 44 -27.23 -6.21 5.10
C VAL A 44 -26.78 -5.44 3.84
N ILE A 45 -25.53 -4.94 3.81
CA ILE A 45 -24.99 -4.11 2.72
C ILE A 45 -24.86 -4.91 1.39
N GLY A 46 -24.97 -6.24 1.45
CA GLY A 46 -25.15 -7.12 0.30
C GLY A 46 -24.41 -8.45 0.50
N VAL A 47 -25.00 -9.55 0.01
CA VAL A 47 -24.30 -10.85 -0.12
C VAL A 47 -24.00 -11.03 -1.61
N SER A 48 -22.76 -10.80 -2.03
CA SER A 48 -22.34 -11.13 -3.39
C SER A 48 -22.03 -12.62 -3.46
N THR A 49 -22.67 -13.32 -4.39
CA THR A 49 -22.45 -14.77 -4.59
C THR A 49 -21.56 -15.07 -5.78
N ASN A 50 -21.10 -14.09 -6.59
CA ASN A 50 -20.26 -14.35 -7.77
C ASN A 50 -19.46 -13.12 -8.29
N GLY A 51 -18.14 -13.31 -8.51
CA GLY A 51 -17.28 -12.51 -9.41
C GLY A 51 -16.76 -11.15 -8.89
N SER A 52 -15.64 -10.67 -9.43
CA SER A 52 -15.03 -9.37 -9.09
C SER A 52 -15.90 -8.16 -9.45
N ASP A 53 -16.83 -8.33 -10.39
CA ASP A 53 -17.58 -7.22 -10.99
C ASP A 53 -18.89 -6.90 -10.26
N LYS A 54 -19.18 -7.58 -9.15
CA LYS A 54 -20.39 -7.38 -8.33
C LYS A 54 -20.01 -7.12 -6.87
N PRO A 55 -19.48 -5.92 -6.56
CA PRO A 55 -19.02 -5.61 -5.21
C PRO A 55 -20.21 -5.48 -4.26
N GLN A 56 -20.02 -5.92 -3.01
CA GLN A 56 -21.00 -5.75 -1.93
C GLN A 56 -21.16 -4.28 -1.55
N LEU A 57 -20.12 -3.45 -1.73
CA LEU A 57 -20.16 -2.02 -1.48
C LEU A 57 -19.54 -1.28 -2.66
N LEU A 58 -20.34 -0.43 -3.31
CA LEU A 58 -19.89 0.46 -4.38
C LEU A 58 -20.07 1.91 -3.95
N SER A 59 -18.95 2.65 -3.85
CA SER A 59 -18.94 4.09 -3.63
C SER A 59 -18.50 4.77 -4.92
N ILE A 60 -19.35 5.63 -5.48
CA ILE A 60 -19.09 6.34 -6.74
C ILE A 60 -18.87 7.81 -6.43
N GLN A 61 -17.70 8.34 -6.79
CA GLN A 61 -17.44 9.77 -6.80
C GLN A 61 -17.53 10.28 -8.25
N ASN A 62 -18.46 11.21 -8.50
CA ASN A 62 -18.73 11.77 -9.83
C ASN A 62 -17.77 12.91 -10.23
N ASN A 63 -16.97 13.41 -9.28
CA ASN A 63 -15.89 14.35 -9.55
C ASN A 63 -14.56 13.60 -9.74
N ASN A 64 -14.01 13.58 -10.95
CA ASN A 64 -12.76 12.88 -11.26
C ASN A 64 -11.49 13.50 -10.63
N GLN A 65 -11.60 14.68 -10.02
CA GLN A 65 -10.54 15.30 -9.23
C GLN A 65 -10.65 15.02 -7.73
N ASP A 66 -11.69 14.30 -7.30
CA ASP A 66 -11.91 13.97 -5.90
C ASP A 66 -11.79 12.46 -5.64
N PHE A 67 -12.00 12.04 -4.40
CA PHE A 67 -11.91 10.64 -3.98
C PHE A 67 -13.27 10.09 -3.54
N ALA A 68 -13.55 8.85 -3.91
CA ALA A 68 -14.52 8.02 -3.22
C ALA A 68 -13.90 7.56 -1.89
N ARG A 69 -14.65 7.63 -0.78
CA ARG A 69 -14.11 7.43 0.57
C ARG A 69 -15.01 6.58 1.45
N LEU A 70 -14.38 5.79 2.31
CA LEU A 70 -14.97 5.22 3.51
C LEU A 70 -14.32 5.89 4.73
N ARG A 71 -15.12 6.56 5.57
CA ARG A 71 -14.65 7.35 6.71
C ARG A 71 -14.90 6.65 8.05
N PHE A 72 -13.87 6.65 8.89
CA PHE A 72 -13.92 6.24 10.29
C PHE A 72 -13.65 7.46 11.18
N LEU A 73 -14.62 7.83 12.02
CA LEU A 73 -14.53 8.99 12.91
C LEU A 73 -14.99 8.59 14.32
N VAL A 74 -14.21 9.00 15.31
CA VAL A 74 -14.62 9.02 16.72
C VAL A 74 -14.70 10.48 17.16
N PHE A 75 -15.74 10.84 17.90
CA PHE A 75 -15.94 12.22 18.35
C PHE A 75 -14.71 12.77 19.09
N GLY A 76 -14.28 13.99 18.73
CA GLY A 76 -13.09 14.64 19.31
C GLY A 76 -11.75 14.05 18.87
N LYS A 77 -11.71 13.11 17.91
CA LYS A 77 -10.49 12.54 17.33
C LYS A 77 -10.38 12.89 15.85
N LEU A 78 -9.15 12.80 15.32
CA LEU A 78 -8.90 12.88 13.88
C LEU A 78 -9.60 11.71 13.18
N HIS A 79 -10.21 11.97 12.02
CA HIS A 79 -10.82 10.91 11.23
C HIS A 79 -9.80 10.25 10.30
N TRP A 80 -10.13 9.03 9.90
CA TRP A 80 -9.40 8.27 8.92
C TRP A 80 -10.29 7.97 7.72
N ASP A 81 -9.73 8.09 6.53
CA ASP A 81 -10.40 7.69 5.29
C ASP A 81 -9.59 6.59 4.59
N ILE A 82 -10.29 5.55 4.11
CA ILE A 82 -9.79 4.70 3.03
C ILE A 82 -10.38 5.27 1.75
N ALA A 83 -9.54 5.70 0.83
CA ALA A 83 -9.96 6.54 -0.30
C ALA A 83 -9.31 6.10 -1.61
N THR A 84 -10.07 6.17 -2.71
CA THR A 84 -9.52 6.01 -4.06
C THR A 84 -10.02 7.10 -4.99
N GLY A 85 -9.17 7.54 -5.93
CA GLY A 85 -9.49 8.61 -6.86
C GLY A 85 -8.31 9.53 -7.16
N SER A 86 -8.62 10.80 -7.44
CA SER A 86 -7.76 11.81 -8.07
C SER A 86 -7.31 11.49 -9.50
N SER A 87 -6.60 12.44 -10.13
CA SER A 87 -5.96 12.28 -11.43
C SER A 87 -4.96 11.12 -11.51
N ASN A 88 -4.39 10.70 -10.38
CA ASN A 88 -3.37 9.63 -10.33
C ASN A 88 -3.95 8.24 -10.02
N ASN A 89 -5.27 8.13 -9.83
CA ASN A 89 -5.98 6.88 -9.55
C ASN A 89 -5.34 6.03 -8.45
N VAL A 90 -5.02 6.64 -7.31
CA VAL A 90 -4.33 5.97 -6.20
C VAL A 90 -5.32 5.40 -5.19
N MET A 91 -4.86 4.49 -4.33
CA MET A 91 -5.54 4.11 -3.09
C MET A 91 -4.76 4.68 -1.89
N ASN A 92 -5.46 5.39 -1.01
CA ASN A 92 -4.89 6.08 0.14
C ASN A 92 -5.50 5.60 1.46
N PHE A 93 -4.65 5.53 2.48
CA PHE A 93 -5.05 5.65 3.87
C PHE A 93 -4.71 7.06 4.33
N PHE A 94 -5.75 7.82 4.62
CA PHE A 94 -5.67 9.23 4.96
C PHE A 94 -6.01 9.44 6.44
N ASN A 95 -5.24 10.29 7.11
CA ASN A 95 -5.54 10.80 8.44
C ASN A 95 -5.74 12.31 8.36
N SER A 96 -6.79 12.84 8.99
CA SER A 96 -7.15 14.25 8.86
C SER A 96 -6.16 15.25 9.43
N GLY A 97 -5.22 14.83 10.27
CA GLY A 97 -4.13 15.67 10.78
C GLY A 97 -2.82 15.55 10.00
N SER A 98 -2.62 14.46 9.25
CA SER A 98 -1.35 14.15 8.58
C SER A 98 -1.43 14.00 7.07
N GLY A 99 -2.64 14.00 6.49
CA GLY A 99 -2.84 13.74 5.08
C GLY A 99 -2.78 12.25 4.74
N ASN A 100 -2.33 11.92 3.52
CA ASN A 100 -2.13 10.54 3.10
C ASN A 100 -0.89 9.98 3.81
N VAL A 101 -1.10 9.04 4.73
CA VAL A 101 -0.01 8.39 5.49
C VAL A 101 0.48 7.10 4.82
N MET A 102 -0.35 6.53 3.95
CA MET A 102 0.00 5.42 3.08
C MET A 102 -0.71 5.59 1.72
N THR A 103 0.03 5.39 0.63
CA THR A 103 -0.46 5.50 -0.74
C THR A 103 0.01 4.31 -1.56
N LEU A 104 -0.93 3.54 -2.12
CA LEU A 104 -0.67 2.52 -3.13
C LEU A 104 -0.99 3.09 -4.52
N LYS A 105 0.00 3.06 -5.40
CA LYS A 105 -0.14 3.49 -6.80
C LYS A 105 -0.55 2.31 -7.68
N PRO A 106 -1.22 2.54 -8.83
CA PRO A 106 -1.61 1.49 -9.78
C PRO A 106 -0.46 0.61 -10.29
N ASN A 107 0.76 1.13 -10.29
CA ASN A 107 1.95 0.38 -10.70
C ASN A 107 2.52 -0.55 -9.61
N GLY A 108 1.87 -0.63 -8.45
CA GLY A 108 2.28 -1.46 -7.31
C GLY A 108 3.20 -0.77 -6.31
N ASN A 109 3.62 0.48 -6.57
CA ASN A 109 4.46 1.21 -5.63
C ASN A 109 3.67 1.62 -4.39
N LEU A 110 4.21 1.27 -3.22
CA LEU A 110 3.71 1.67 -1.92
C LEU A 110 4.57 2.79 -1.35
N SER A 111 3.94 3.88 -0.91
CA SER A 111 4.57 4.94 -0.12
C SER A 111 3.97 4.96 1.27
N ILE A 112 4.82 5.11 2.29
CA ILE A 112 4.44 5.35 3.68
C ILE A 112 5.18 6.59 4.18
N THR A 113 4.53 7.41 4.98
CA THR A 113 5.17 8.61 5.55
C THR A 113 6.13 8.29 6.70
N GLY A 114 5.98 7.11 7.31
CA GLY A 114 6.82 6.62 8.40
C GLY A 114 7.74 5.45 7.99
N ALA A 115 8.18 4.68 8.97
CA ALA A 115 9.01 3.50 8.76
C ALA A 115 8.17 2.23 8.60
N LEU A 116 8.67 1.29 7.78
CA LEU A 116 8.17 -0.08 7.74
C LEU A 116 8.93 -0.91 8.78
N THR A 117 8.25 -1.38 9.82
CA THR A 117 8.85 -2.25 10.84
C THR A 117 8.39 -3.69 10.64
N GLN A 118 9.34 -4.61 10.49
CA GLN A 118 9.06 -6.04 10.36
C GLN A 118 9.13 -6.73 11.72
N GLY A 119 8.21 -7.66 11.99
CA GLY A 119 8.21 -8.45 13.21
C GLY A 119 9.49 -9.29 13.32
N SER A 120 10.29 -9.05 14.36
CA SER A 120 11.54 -9.78 14.59
C SER A 120 11.74 -10.01 16.08
N SER A 121 11.19 -11.12 16.58
CA SER A 121 11.31 -11.55 17.98
C SER A 121 11.63 -13.03 18.04
N ARG A 122 12.31 -13.48 19.10
CA ARG A 122 12.50 -14.92 19.39
C ARG A 122 11.18 -15.65 19.60
N THR A 123 10.13 -14.96 20.05
CA THR A 123 8.78 -15.53 20.18
C THR A 123 8.06 -15.69 18.84
N LEU A 124 8.55 -15.04 17.78
CA LEU A 124 8.02 -15.09 16.43
C LEU A 124 8.88 -15.94 15.48
N LYS A 125 9.99 -16.49 15.97
CA LYS A 125 11.01 -17.19 15.18
C LYS A 125 11.34 -18.52 15.82
N GLU A 126 11.43 -19.56 15.01
CA GLU A 126 11.86 -20.89 15.41
C GLU A 126 13.13 -21.31 14.68
N SER A 127 13.75 -22.42 15.09
CA SER A 127 14.92 -23.01 14.42
C SER A 127 16.08 -22.02 14.17
N ILE A 128 16.33 -21.13 15.13
CA ILE A 128 17.32 -20.06 15.00
C ILE A 128 18.73 -20.64 15.09
N THR A 129 19.43 -20.67 13.95
CA THR A 129 20.85 -21.03 13.84
C THR A 129 21.68 -19.84 13.36
N ALA A 130 22.99 -19.87 13.60
CA ALA A 130 23.88 -18.83 13.11
C ALA A 130 24.20 -19.05 11.62
N LEU A 131 24.13 -17.98 10.81
CA LEU A 131 24.60 -17.99 9.43
C LEU A 131 26.13 -18.20 9.41
N SER A 132 26.60 -19.22 8.68
CA SER A 132 28.04 -19.49 8.60
C SER A 132 28.76 -18.45 7.73
N SER A 133 30.06 -18.25 7.99
CA SER A 133 30.87 -17.34 7.17
C SER A 133 30.99 -17.83 5.72
N LYS A 134 31.00 -19.16 5.51
CA LYS A 134 31.04 -19.77 4.17
C LYS A 134 29.78 -19.43 3.38
N GLU A 135 28.60 -19.71 3.93
CA GLU A 135 27.32 -19.41 3.29
C GLU A 135 27.18 -17.92 2.97
N ALA A 136 27.58 -17.05 3.90
CA ALA A 136 27.52 -15.61 3.70
C ALA A 136 28.45 -15.12 2.57
N LEU A 137 29.69 -15.62 2.51
CA LEU A 137 30.66 -15.23 1.49
C LEU A 137 30.30 -15.79 0.11
N GLU A 138 29.85 -17.05 0.04
CA GLU A 138 29.34 -17.66 -1.20
C GLU A 138 28.13 -16.89 -1.71
N THR A 139 27.17 -16.58 -0.82
CA THR A 139 26.00 -15.79 -1.21
C THR A 139 26.38 -14.41 -1.72
N LEU A 140 27.30 -13.72 -1.03
CA LEU A 140 27.78 -12.40 -1.45
C LEU A 140 28.48 -12.44 -2.81
N ALA A 141 29.25 -13.49 -3.11
CA ALA A 141 29.93 -13.64 -4.39
C ALA A 141 28.95 -13.74 -5.56
N ASP A 142 27.78 -14.33 -5.33
CA ASP A 142 26.73 -14.54 -6.33
C ASP A 142 25.71 -13.39 -6.38
N LEU A 143 25.79 -12.41 -5.47
CA LEU A 143 24.97 -11.20 -5.53
C LEU A 143 25.46 -10.27 -6.64
N ASN A 144 24.77 -10.27 -7.77
CA ASN A 144 25.07 -9.44 -8.94
C ASN A 144 24.14 -8.21 -9.03
N PRO A 145 24.58 -7.00 -8.65
CA PRO A 145 23.75 -5.81 -8.73
C PRO A 145 23.53 -5.39 -10.18
N VAL A 146 22.28 -5.08 -10.53
CA VAL A 146 21.88 -4.62 -11.87
C VAL A 146 21.12 -3.30 -11.79
N LYS A 147 21.02 -2.62 -12.93
CA LYS A 147 20.15 -1.45 -13.11
C LYS A 147 18.92 -1.87 -13.91
N PHE A 148 17.74 -1.50 -13.45
CA PHE A 148 16.49 -1.87 -14.11
C PHE A 148 15.43 -0.77 -13.99
N ILE A 149 14.37 -0.92 -14.77
CA ILE A 149 13.16 -0.09 -14.75
C ILE A 149 11.98 -1.04 -14.68
N TYR A 150 11.03 -0.81 -13.77
CA TYR A 150 9.83 -1.64 -13.71
C TYR A 150 8.98 -1.45 -14.96
N LYS A 151 8.44 -2.55 -15.50
CA LYS A 151 7.57 -2.51 -16.68
C LYS A 151 6.32 -1.64 -16.46
N ALA A 152 5.75 -1.72 -15.26
CA ALA A 152 4.58 -0.95 -14.84
C ALA A 152 4.90 0.51 -14.49
N ASP A 153 6.18 0.90 -14.42
CA ASP A 153 6.57 2.27 -14.15
C ASP A 153 6.48 3.12 -15.44
N THR A 154 5.56 4.08 -15.41
CA THR A 154 5.35 5.06 -16.47
C THR A 154 6.42 6.15 -16.47
N ASP A 155 6.97 6.46 -15.30
CA ASP A 155 7.94 7.55 -15.12
C ASP A 155 9.37 7.13 -15.52
N LYS A 156 9.55 5.84 -15.83
CA LYS A 156 10.81 5.21 -16.26
C LYS A 156 11.98 5.51 -15.31
N VAL A 157 11.71 5.48 -14.02
CA VAL A 157 12.70 5.68 -12.97
C VAL A 157 13.68 4.51 -12.99
N LYS A 158 14.98 4.83 -12.99
CA LYS A 158 16.05 3.83 -12.90
C LYS A 158 16.23 3.42 -11.45
N HIS A 159 16.22 2.11 -11.22
CA HIS A 159 16.50 1.49 -9.94
C HIS A 159 17.81 0.70 -10.00
N VAL A 160 18.40 0.48 -8.82
CA VAL A 160 19.52 -0.44 -8.61
C VAL A 160 19.03 -1.53 -7.65
N GLY A 161 19.35 -2.78 -7.95
CA GLY A 161 18.97 -3.91 -7.11
C GLY A 161 19.41 -5.21 -7.74
N PHE A 162 18.63 -6.28 -7.54
CA PHE A 162 18.96 -7.62 -8.01
C PHE A 162 17.76 -8.24 -8.74
N ILE A 163 18.02 -9.29 -9.51
CA ILE A 163 16.99 -10.13 -10.12
C ILE A 163 16.83 -11.36 -9.22
N ALA A 164 15.61 -11.61 -8.74
CA ALA A 164 15.33 -12.70 -7.80
C ALA A 164 15.67 -14.08 -8.40
N GLU A 165 15.54 -14.24 -9.71
CA GLU A 165 15.90 -15.45 -10.46
C GLU A 165 17.41 -15.69 -10.56
N ASP A 166 18.24 -14.66 -10.36
CA ASP A 166 19.69 -14.73 -10.59
C ASP A 166 20.52 -14.76 -9.29
N VAL A 167 19.89 -14.61 -8.12
CA VAL A 167 20.57 -14.60 -6.81
C VAL A 167 20.44 -15.93 -6.05
N PRO A 168 21.22 -16.21 -4.99
CA PRO A 168 21.03 -17.42 -4.21
C PRO A 168 19.68 -17.48 -3.48
N ASP A 169 19.19 -18.71 -3.20
CA ASP A 169 17.90 -18.94 -2.53
C ASP A 169 17.79 -18.26 -1.16
N LEU A 170 18.93 -18.04 -0.49
CA LEU A 170 18.99 -17.40 0.82
C LEU A 170 18.39 -15.98 0.86
N VAL A 171 18.33 -15.30 -0.28
CA VAL A 171 17.89 -13.89 -0.38
C VAL A 171 16.69 -13.70 -1.31
N ALA A 172 16.25 -14.76 -1.99
CA ALA A 172 15.10 -14.76 -2.89
C ALA A 172 13.87 -15.34 -2.21
N THR A 173 12.68 -14.89 -2.62
CA THR A 173 11.44 -15.57 -2.27
C THR A 173 11.37 -16.96 -2.91
N ILE A 174 10.53 -17.85 -2.37
CA ILE A 174 10.36 -19.23 -2.85
C ILE A 174 9.98 -19.29 -4.34
N ASP A 175 9.12 -18.37 -4.80
CA ASP A 175 8.71 -18.27 -6.21
C ASP A 175 9.75 -17.58 -7.10
N ARG A 176 10.83 -17.08 -6.50
CA ARG A 176 11.91 -16.33 -7.13
C ARG A 176 11.42 -15.10 -7.89
N LYS A 177 10.37 -14.44 -7.40
CA LYS A 177 9.82 -13.19 -7.96
C LYS A 177 9.96 -11.98 -7.02
N GLY A 178 10.47 -12.20 -5.81
CA GLY A 178 10.70 -11.18 -4.81
C GLY A 178 12.05 -11.35 -4.12
N LEU A 179 12.46 -10.28 -3.44
CA LEU A 179 13.68 -10.22 -2.65
C LEU A 179 13.36 -9.65 -1.27
N SER A 180 14.01 -10.18 -0.24
CA SER A 180 13.99 -9.58 1.10
C SER A 180 15.23 -8.72 1.27
N ALA A 181 15.04 -7.42 1.40
CA ALA A 181 16.15 -6.51 1.71
C ALA A 181 16.84 -6.87 3.04
N MET A 182 16.08 -7.37 4.02
CA MET A 182 16.63 -7.78 5.31
C MET A 182 17.48 -9.05 5.23
N ASP A 183 17.14 -9.99 4.35
CA ASP A 183 17.91 -11.22 4.17
C ASP A 183 19.28 -10.89 3.56
N ILE A 184 19.28 -10.01 2.54
CA ILE A 184 20.52 -9.46 1.95
C ILE A 184 21.37 -8.76 3.02
N VAL A 185 20.77 -7.89 3.86
CA VAL A 185 21.48 -7.20 4.94
C VAL A 185 22.07 -8.19 5.94
N GLY A 186 21.37 -9.28 6.27
CA GLY A 186 21.87 -10.34 7.14
C GLY A 186 23.13 -11.00 6.58
N VAL A 187 23.10 -11.36 5.29
CA VAL A 187 24.25 -11.91 4.55
C VAL A 187 25.43 -10.95 4.54
N LEU A 188 25.19 -9.69 4.13
CA LEU A 188 26.22 -8.66 4.06
C LEU A 188 26.87 -8.41 5.43
N THR A 189 26.06 -8.38 6.50
CA THR A 189 26.56 -8.20 7.87
C THR A 189 27.54 -9.31 8.24
N LYS A 190 27.18 -10.57 7.97
CA LYS A 190 28.04 -11.71 8.29
C LYS A 190 29.31 -11.73 7.43
N ALA A 191 29.20 -11.41 6.14
CA ALA A 191 30.35 -11.33 5.25
C ALA A 191 31.34 -10.23 5.68
N VAL A 192 30.85 -9.04 6.03
CA VAL A 192 31.68 -7.92 6.54
C VAL A 192 32.36 -8.29 7.86
N GLN A 193 31.66 -8.98 8.77
CA GLN A 193 32.27 -9.47 10.01
C GLN A 193 33.45 -10.41 9.74
N GLU A 194 33.32 -11.33 8.78
CA GLU A 194 34.41 -12.24 8.40
C GLU A 194 35.57 -11.49 7.74
N GLN A 195 35.27 -10.55 6.83
CA GLN A 195 36.28 -9.71 6.20
C GLN A 195 37.06 -8.88 7.24
N GLN A 196 36.39 -8.32 8.24
CA GLN A 196 37.04 -7.58 9.33
C GLN A 196 38.02 -8.46 10.13
N LYS A 197 37.65 -9.73 10.34
CA LYS A 197 38.51 -10.72 11.00
C LYS A 197 39.75 -11.02 10.18
N MET A 198 39.59 -11.25 8.87
CA MET A 198 40.71 -11.48 7.95
C MET A 198 41.66 -10.27 7.88
N ILE A 199 41.12 -9.04 7.84
CA ILE A 199 41.91 -7.81 7.83
C ILE A 199 42.76 -7.69 9.10
N SER A 200 42.19 -8.01 10.28
CA SER A 200 42.94 -7.99 11.54
C SER A 200 44.10 -8.97 11.50
N THR A 201 43.86 -10.21 11.07
CA THR A 201 44.89 -11.25 10.96
C THR A 201 45.98 -10.87 9.96
N LEU A 202 45.61 -10.29 8.80
CA LEU A 202 46.58 -9.83 7.81
C LEU A 202 47.43 -8.68 8.36
N THR A 203 46.83 -7.74 9.08
CA THR A 203 47.52 -6.61 9.70
C THR A 203 48.56 -7.08 10.73
N GLU A 204 48.20 -8.06 11.56
CA GLU A 204 49.14 -8.65 12.52
C GLU A 204 50.32 -9.34 11.83
N LYS A 205 50.04 -10.09 10.74
CA LYS A 205 51.09 -10.74 9.94
C LYS A 205 52.03 -9.73 9.30
N VAL A 206 51.51 -8.64 8.74
CA VAL A 206 52.33 -7.57 8.15
C VAL A 206 53.26 -6.96 9.19
N LYS A 207 52.76 -6.60 10.39
CA LYS A 207 53.59 -6.08 11.49
C LYS A 207 54.69 -7.07 11.91
N ALA A 208 54.34 -8.35 12.00
CA ALA A 208 55.30 -9.40 12.34
C ALA A 208 56.38 -9.62 11.26
N LEU A 209 56.11 -9.27 10.00
CA LEU A 209 57.08 -9.33 8.91
C LEU A 209 57.96 -8.08 8.84
N GLU A 210 57.39 -6.89 9.02
CA GLU A 210 58.14 -5.62 9.08
C GLU A 210 59.16 -5.61 10.22
N THR A 211 58.79 -6.17 11.37
CA THR A 211 59.72 -6.34 12.50
C THR A 211 60.86 -7.34 12.22
N LYS A 212 60.70 -8.25 11.26
CA LYS A 212 61.73 -9.23 10.88
C LYS A 212 62.65 -8.74 9.75
N ASN A 213 62.17 -7.83 8.90
CA ASN A 213 62.95 -7.19 7.84
C ASN A 213 63.00 -5.67 8.09
N PRO A 214 63.81 -5.18 9.04
CA PRO A 214 64.02 -3.74 9.16
C PRO A 214 64.61 -3.23 7.85
N VAL A 215 63.89 -2.31 7.20
CA VAL A 215 64.37 -1.60 6.02
C VAL A 215 65.67 -0.91 6.40
N GLN A 216 66.79 -1.33 5.79
CA GLN A 216 68.09 -0.65 5.90
C GLN A 216 68.09 0.65 5.09
#